data_AF-A0A2G4EXZ2-F1
#
_entry.id   AF-A0A2G4EXZ2-F1
#
_cell.length_a   1.000
_cell.length_b   1.000
_cell.length_c   1.000
_cell.angle_alpha   90.00
_cell.angle_beta   90.00
_cell.angle_gamma   90.00
#
_symmetry.space_group_name_H-M   'P 1'
#
loop_
_entity.id
_entity.type
_entity.pdbx_description
1 polymer ?
#
loop_
_entity_poly.entity_id
_entity_poly.type
_entity_poly.pdbx_seq_one_letter_code
_entity_poly.pdbx_strand_id
1 'polypeptide(L)'
;MNTEVDELEDELRPEYDFSNMAGGVRGKYVERYRTGTNVVLLDPDVAKAFPTNASVNEALRLLLQIAQRQQPEQTRLERTDSLLK
;
A
#
# COMPACT_ATOMS: atom_id res chain seq x y z
N MET A 1 13.53 25.93 -24.64
CA MET A 1 13.37 25.82 -23.18
C MET A 1 11.98 26.30 -22.89
N ASN A 2 11.02 25.39 -22.86
CA ASN A 2 9.61 25.72 -22.67
C ASN A 2 9.34 25.48 -21.18
N THR A 3 9.33 26.58 -20.42
CA THR A 3 8.82 26.58 -19.07
C THR A 3 7.31 26.70 -19.21
N GLU A 4 6.62 25.56 -19.15
CA GLU A 4 5.17 25.54 -18.96
C GLU A 4 4.93 26.17 -17.59
N VAL A 5 4.44 27.41 -17.63
CA VAL A 5 4.12 28.21 -16.47
C VAL A 5 3.00 27.50 -15.73
N ASP A 6 3.20 27.36 -14.42
CA ASP A 6 2.40 26.63 -13.46
C ASP A 6 0.94 27.15 -13.43
N GLU A 7 0.08 26.66 -14.34
CA GLU A 7 -1.34 27.04 -14.44
C GLU A 7 -2.16 26.73 -13.16
N LEU A 8 -1.55 26.06 -12.17
CA LEU A 8 -2.17 25.76 -10.87
C LEU A 8 -1.95 26.86 -9.81
N GLU A 9 -1.01 27.79 -10.01
CA GLU A 9 -0.79 28.89 -9.06
C GLU A 9 -1.93 29.92 -9.08
N ASP A 10 -2.65 30.06 -10.20
CA ASP A 10 -3.57 31.19 -10.45
C ASP A 10 -5.03 30.95 -10.01
N GLU A 11 -5.36 29.75 -9.51
CA GLU A 11 -6.71 29.46 -8.98
C GLU A 11 -6.85 29.72 -7.46
N LEU A 12 -5.74 29.99 -6.77
CA LEU A 12 -5.76 30.28 -5.34
C LEU A 12 -6.22 31.72 -5.10
N ARG A 13 -7.17 31.90 -4.17
CA ARG A 13 -7.59 33.26 -3.79
C ARG A 13 -6.43 33.98 -3.08
N PRO A 14 -6.29 35.31 -3.24
CA PRO A 14 -5.19 36.07 -2.64
C PRO A 14 -5.05 35.94 -1.11
N GLU A 15 -6.14 35.57 -0.41
CA GLU A 15 -6.13 35.34 1.03
C GLU A 15 -5.43 34.04 1.45
N TYR A 16 -5.18 33.11 0.51
CA TYR A 16 -4.51 31.83 0.76
C TYR A 16 -3.02 31.88 0.36
N ASP A 17 -2.21 32.58 1.15
CA ASP A 17 -0.75 32.50 1.05
C ASP A 17 -0.19 31.44 2.00
N PHE A 18 0.15 30.27 1.44
CA PHE A 18 0.74 29.17 2.20
C PHE A 18 2.25 29.37 2.47
N SER A 19 2.90 30.34 1.82
CA SER A 19 4.34 30.62 1.96
C SER A 19 4.71 31.05 3.38
N ASN A 20 3.77 31.69 4.08
CA ASN A 20 3.95 32.21 5.43
C ASN A 20 3.25 31.36 6.51
N MET A 21 2.68 30.20 6.14
CA MET A 21 1.92 29.36 7.06
C MET A 21 2.86 28.57 7.99
N ALA A 22 3.06 29.05 9.22
CA ALA A 22 3.77 28.31 10.25
C ALA A 22 2.99 27.05 10.67
N GLY A 23 3.57 25.86 10.51
CA GLY A 23 3.01 24.58 10.97
C GLY A 23 2.37 23.69 9.90
N GLY A 24 2.35 24.12 8.64
CA GLY A 24 1.99 23.27 7.50
C GLY A 24 3.11 22.25 7.19
N VAL A 25 2.94 20.99 7.56
CA VAL A 25 3.91 19.92 7.27
C VAL A 25 3.40 19.06 6.12
N ARG A 26 4.05 19.14 4.95
CA ARG A 26 3.75 18.25 3.82
C ARG A 26 3.96 16.81 4.26
N GLY A 27 2.93 15.98 4.10
CA GLY A 27 3.02 14.56 4.43
C GLY A 27 3.03 14.24 5.93
N LYS A 28 2.51 15.11 6.80
CA LYS A 28 2.43 14.92 8.28
C LYS A 28 1.98 13.52 8.72
N TYR A 29 1.16 12.83 7.93
CA TYR A 29 0.62 11.50 8.23
C TYR A 29 1.02 10.42 7.23
N VAL A 30 1.90 10.74 6.28
CA VAL A 30 2.32 9.81 5.21
C VAL A 30 2.95 8.56 5.80
N GLU A 31 3.81 8.71 6.81
CA GLU A 31 4.44 7.54 7.43
C GLU A 31 3.45 6.65 8.20
N ARG A 32 2.47 7.24 8.90
CA ARG A 32 1.42 6.44 9.55
C ARG A 32 0.59 5.64 8.55
N TYR A 33 0.36 6.19 7.36
CA TYR A 33 -0.35 5.50 6.29
C TYR A 33 0.50 4.39 5.66
N ARG A 34 1.79 4.66 5.40
CA ARG A 34 2.75 3.69 4.83
C ARG A 34 3.05 2.51 5.74
N THR A 35 3.05 2.71 7.06
CA THR A 35 3.36 1.64 8.02
C THR A 35 2.23 0.60 8.11
N GLY A 36 1.01 0.95 7.70
CA GLY A 36 -0.18 0.14 7.98
C GLY A 36 -0.78 -0.64 6.81
N THR A 37 -0.56 -0.20 5.56
CA THR A 37 -1.33 -0.74 4.42
C THR A 37 -0.52 -0.77 3.13
N ASN A 38 -0.28 -1.97 2.61
CA ASN A 38 0.13 -2.15 1.22
C ASN A 38 -1.12 -2.06 0.31
N VAL A 39 -1.19 -1.04 -0.55
CA VAL A 39 -2.31 -0.85 -1.48
C VAL A 39 -2.01 -1.59 -2.77
N VAL A 40 -2.87 -2.56 -3.12
CA VAL A 40 -2.77 -3.33 -4.35
C VAL A 40 -3.99 -3.02 -5.21
N LEU A 41 -3.74 -2.63 -6.46
CA LEU A 41 -4.81 -2.44 -7.44
C LEU A 41 -5.27 -3.81 -7.95
N LEU A 42 -6.58 -4.06 -7.88
CA LEU A 42 -7.21 -5.25 -8.46
C LEU A 42 -7.73 -4.94 -9.85
N ASP A 43 -7.73 -5.95 -10.72
CA ASP A 43 -8.40 -5.85 -12.01
C ASP A 43 -9.93 -5.65 -11.84
N PRO A 44 -10.61 -4.98 -12.80
CA PRO A 44 -12.01 -4.59 -12.63
C PRO A 44 -12.99 -5.75 -12.43
N ASP A 45 -12.71 -6.91 -13.02
CA ASP A 45 -13.49 -8.13 -12.87
C ASP A 45 -13.31 -8.75 -11.47
N VAL A 46 -12.08 -8.80 -10.97
CA VAL A 46 -11.76 -9.27 -9.61
C VAL A 46 -12.39 -8.34 -8.56
N ALA A 47 -12.31 -7.02 -8.76
CA ALA A 47 -12.93 -6.04 -7.87
C ALA A 47 -14.46 -6.17 -7.83
N LYS A 48 -15.11 -6.53 -8.96
CA LYS A 48 -16.56 -6.82 -8.99
C LYS A 48 -16.92 -8.08 -8.21
N ALA A 49 -16.07 -9.11 -8.26
CA ALA A 49 -16.27 -10.36 -7.53
C ALA A 49 -16.01 -10.21 -6.02
N PHE A 50 -15.11 -9.30 -5.62
CA PHE A 50 -14.75 -9.05 -4.23
C PHE A 50 -14.95 -7.58 -3.83
N PRO A 51 -16.18 -7.18 -3.44
CA PRO A 51 -16.50 -5.78 -3.15
C PRO A 51 -15.82 -5.20 -1.90
N THR A 52 -15.23 -6.05 -1.04
CA THR A 52 -14.63 -5.62 0.23
C THR A 52 -13.23 -6.21 0.41
N ASN A 53 -12.37 -5.50 1.13
CA ASN A 53 -11.04 -6.00 1.48
C ASN A 53 -11.10 -7.26 2.35
N ALA A 54 -12.17 -7.44 3.14
CA ALA A 54 -12.37 -8.61 3.99
C ALA A 54 -12.55 -9.87 3.15
N SER A 55 -13.39 -9.81 2.10
CA SER A 55 -13.64 -10.98 1.24
C SER A 55 -12.41 -11.38 0.43
N VAL A 56 -11.62 -10.39 -0.07
CA VAL A 56 -10.32 -10.66 -0.71
C VAL A 56 -9.38 -11.36 0.26
N ASN A 57 -9.19 -10.81 1.46
CA ASN A 57 -8.24 -11.34 2.43
C ASN A 57 -8.64 -12.72 2.93
N GLU A 58 -9.93 -13.01 3.10
CA GLU A 58 -10.42 -14.34 3.45
C GLU A 58 -10.12 -15.36 2.36
N ALA A 59 -10.39 -15.04 1.09
CA ALA A 59 -10.08 -15.92 -0.03
C ALA A 59 -8.57 -16.22 -0.12
N LEU A 60 -7.72 -15.20 0.00
CA LEU A 60 -6.27 -15.37 -0.02
C LEU A 60 -5.77 -16.23 1.17
N ARG A 61 -6.36 -16.08 2.36
CA ARG A 61 -6.04 -16.95 3.52
C ARG A 61 -6.42 -18.40 3.28
N LEU A 62 -7.56 -18.67 2.64
CA LEU A 62 -7.95 -20.04 2.29
C LEU A 62 -6.95 -20.66 1.30
N LEU A 63 -6.50 -19.89 0.31
CA LEU A 63 -5.45 -20.34 -0.62
C LEU A 63 -4.14 -20.65 0.10
N LEU A 64 -3.72 -19.81 1.05
CA LEU A 64 -2.54 -20.07 1.88
C LEU A 64 -2.67 -21.36 2.68
N GLN A 65 -3.84 -21.63 3.28
CA GLN A 65 -4.07 -22.88 4.01
C GLN A 65 -4.03 -24.12 3.11
N ILE A 66 -4.56 -24.02 1.88
CA ILE A 66 -4.49 -25.11 0.90
C ILE A 66 -3.02 -25.34 0.51
N ALA A 67 -2.30 -24.28 0.17
CA ALA A 67 -0.89 -24.35 -0.18
C ALA A 67 -0.03 -24.98 0.94
N GLN A 68 -0.28 -24.63 2.20
CA GLN A 68 0.39 -25.22 3.36
C GLN A 68 0.16 -26.73 3.50
N ARG A 69 -1.06 -27.21 3.19
CA ARG A 69 -1.39 -28.65 3.23
C ARG A 69 -0.75 -29.44 2.08
N GLN A 70 -0.44 -28.77 0.97
CA GLN A 70 0.18 -29.37 -0.21
C GLN A 70 1.72 -29.33 -0.17
N GLN A 71 2.31 -28.56 0.75
CA GLN A 71 3.74 -28.62 1.01
C GLN A 71 4.04 -29.87 1.84
N PRO A 72 4.68 -30.92 1.29
CA PRO A 72 5.31 -31.92 2.14
C PRO A 72 6.32 -31.22 3.04
N GLU A 73 6.58 -31.79 4.20
CA GLU A 73 7.41 -31.31 5.32
C GLU A 73 8.89 -31.02 4.98
N GLN A 74 9.24 -30.74 3.73
CA GLN A 74 10.61 -30.52 3.27
C GLN A 74 11.14 -29.12 3.60
N THR A 75 10.28 -28.11 3.77
CA THR A 75 10.74 -26.72 4.06
C THR A 75 10.98 -26.45 5.55
N ARG A 76 10.58 -27.36 6.46
CA ARG A 76 10.77 -27.18 7.92
C ARG A 76 12.17 -27.60 8.39
N LEU A 77 12.82 -28.53 7.70
CA LEU A 77 14.16 -29.04 8.05
C LEU A 77 15.29 -28.09 7.60
N GLU A 78 15.13 -27.40 6.47
CA GLU A 78 16.15 -26.46 5.96
C GLU A 78 16.33 -25.20 6.84
N ARG A 79 15.34 -24.87 7.70
CA ARG A 79 15.41 -23.71 8.60
C ARG A 79 16.12 -24.01 9.92
N THR A 80 16.18 -25.25 10.35
CA THR A 80 16.86 -25.62 11.61
C THR A 80 18.36 -25.84 11.41
N ASP A 81 18.80 -26.23 10.21
CA ASP A 81 20.23 -26.42 9.93
C ASP A 81 20.97 -25.10 9.62
N SER A 82 20.25 -24.04 9.23
CA SER A 82 20.83 -22.71 9.03
C SER A 82 21.17 -21.96 10.33
N LEU A 83 20.78 -22.47 11.51
CA LEU A 83 21.05 -21.84 12.81
C LEU A 83 22.19 -22.54 13.58
N LEU A 84 22.88 -23.49 12.97
CA LEU A 84 23.99 -24.25 13.56
C LEU A 84 25.32 -24.11 12.80
N LYS A 85 25.50 -23.06 11.99
CA LYS A 85 26.77 -22.75 11.33
C LYS A 85 27.25 -21.34 11.61
#